data_AF-A0A3D5D4A2-F1
#
_entry.id   AF-A0A3D5D4A2-F1
#
_cell.length_a   1.000
_cell.length_b   1.000
_cell.length_c   1.000
_cell.angle_alpha   90.00
_cell.angle_beta   90.00
_cell.angle_gamma   90.00
#
_symmetry.space_group_name_H-M   'P 1'
#
loop_
_entity.id
_entity.type
_entity.pdbx_description
1 polymer ?
#
loop_
_entity_poly.entity_id
_entity_poly.type
_entity_poly.pdbx_seq_one_letter_code
_entity_poly.pdbx_strand_id
1 'polypeptide(L)'
;MSFPPNSHPDPGAAPDSLAALAGELQQHLALCQQILALVQHEHQQLKAGAVEDLSALQESRQAVLERLPLAQEAVLAHKEEWTRLTSAERKKRPEIANLLKQSTDLILKIVALDRENEQLMLRLKLVPPSHMPPAERQNPSLVAKLYKDQP
;
A
#
# COMPACT_ATOMS: atom_id res chain seq x y z
N MET A 1 53.88 -5.20 10.10
CA MET A 1 52.45 -5.50 10.35
C MET A 1 51.65 -4.41 9.66
N SER A 2 50.97 -4.74 8.56
CA SER A 2 50.22 -3.79 7.74
C SER A 2 48.74 -3.95 8.02
N PHE A 3 48.09 -2.88 8.47
CA PHE A 3 46.63 -2.81 8.65
C PHE A 3 45.93 -2.76 7.29
N PRO A 4 44.76 -3.40 7.12
CA PRO A 4 44.00 -3.30 5.88
C PRO A 4 43.40 -1.90 5.72
N PRO A 5 43.20 -1.42 4.47
CA PRO A 5 42.57 -0.14 4.23
C PRO A 5 41.09 -0.23 4.56
N ASN A 6 40.61 0.80 5.25
CA ASN A 6 39.20 1.05 5.51
C ASN A 6 38.48 1.17 4.16
N SER A 7 37.62 0.20 3.83
CA SER A 7 36.67 0.33 2.72
C SER A 7 35.63 1.38 3.09
N HIS A 8 35.83 2.62 2.65
CA HIS A 8 34.75 3.60 2.62
C HIS A 8 33.71 3.16 1.55
N PRO A 9 32.40 3.25 1.83
CA PRO A 9 31.39 3.02 0.81
C PRO A 9 31.48 4.13 -0.25
N ASP A 10 31.37 3.71 -1.51
CA ASP A 10 31.40 4.57 -2.68
C ASP A 10 30.25 5.60 -2.63
N PRO A 11 30.53 6.93 -2.62
CA PRO A 11 29.51 7.97 -2.58
C PRO A 11 28.72 8.11 -3.90
N GLY A 12 29.06 7.34 -4.95
CA GLY A 12 28.38 7.31 -6.23
C GLY A 12 27.19 6.36 -6.32
N ALA A 13 27.01 5.42 -5.39
CA ALA A 13 25.88 4.47 -5.40
C ALA A 13 24.58 5.03 -4.78
N ALA A 14 24.70 5.96 -3.83
CA ALA A 14 23.57 6.55 -3.11
C ALA A 14 22.60 7.42 -3.95
N PRO A 15 23.05 8.25 -4.92
CA PRO A 15 22.11 9.03 -5.73
C PRO A 15 21.23 8.16 -6.65
N ASP A 16 21.79 7.11 -7.25
CA ASP A 16 21.06 6.19 -8.13
C ASP A 16 20.06 5.32 -7.38
N SER A 17 20.41 4.80 -6.19
CA SER A 17 19.49 3.99 -5.39
C SER A 17 18.30 4.80 -4.84
N LEU A 18 18.52 6.07 -4.49
CA LEU A 18 17.43 6.94 -4.03
C LEU A 18 16.52 7.39 -5.17
N ALA A 19 17.07 7.58 -6.37
CA ALA A 19 16.26 7.80 -7.58
C ALA A 19 15.42 6.55 -7.92
N ALA A 20 16.00 5.35 -7.76
CA ALA A 20 15.27 4.10 -7.89
C ALA A 20 14.13 4.00 -6.87
N LEU A 21 14.38 4.29 -5.57
CA LEU A 21 13.33 4.33 -4.55
C LEU A 21 12.18 5.27 -4.91
N ALA A 22 12.48 6.45 -5.44
CA ALA A 22 11.44 7.39 -5.87
C ALA A 22 10.59 6.80 -7.02
N GLY A 23 11.23 6.13 -7.98
CA GLY A 23 10.55 5.41 -9.05
C GLY A 23 9.66 4.27 -8.54
N GLU A 24 10.17 3.44 -7.63
CA GLU A 24 9.41 2.34 -7.02
C GLU A 24 8.21 2.85 -6.22
N LEU A 25 8.38 3.94 -5.46
CA LEU A 25 7.28 4.59 -4.74
C LEU A 25 6.21 5.17 -5.67
N GLN A 26 6.60 5.69 -6.83
CA GLN A 26 5.65 6.15 -7.84
C GLN A 26 4.86 4.98 -8.44
N GLN A 27 5.52 3.86 -8.74
CA GLN A 27 4.84 2.66 -9.22
C GLN A 27 3.85 2.10 -8.19
N HIS A 28 4.29 2.01 -6.93
CA HIS A 28 3.42 1.61 -5.81
C HIS A 28 2.23 2.57 -5.65
N LEU A 29 2.45 3.88 -5.72
CA LEU A 29 1.39 4.88 -5.66
C LEU A 29 0.37 4.70 -6.80
N ALA A 30 0.85 4.47 -8.03
CA ALA A 30 0.00 4.23 -9.19
C ALA A 30 -0.85 2.96 -9.05
N LEU A 31 -0.32 1.91 -8.42
CA LEU A 31 -1.08 0.71 -8.08
C LEU A 31 -2.15 1.01 -7.02
N CYS A 32 -1.82 1.74 -5.96
CA CYS A 32 -2.81 2.17 -4.97
C CYS A 32 -3.93 3.01 -5.60
N GLN A 33 -3.61 3.89 -6.54
CA GLN A 33 -4.62 4.67 -7.27
C GLN A 33 -5.54 3.78 -8.12
N GLN A 34 -4.99 2.77 -8.80
CA GLN A 34 -5.79 1.79 -9.56
C GLN A 34 -6.72 0.99 -8.63
N ILE A 35 -6.20 0.50 -7.50
CA ILE A 35 -7.01 -0.21 -6.50
C ILE A 35 -8.12 0.70 -5.98
N LEU A 36 -7.81 1.96 -5.64
CA LEU A 36 -8.82 2.90 -5.17
C LEU A 36 -9.92 3.12 -6.22
N ALA A 37 -9.56 3.26 -7.51
CA ALA A 37 -10.54 3.44 -8.57
C ALA A 37 -11.48 2.22 -8.69
N LEU A 38 -10.94 1.00 -8.58
CA LEU A 38 -11.72 -0.23 -8.60
C LEU A 38 -12.67 -0.32 -7.41
N VAL A 39 -12.19 -0.07 -6.18
CA VAL A 39 -13.01 -0.11 -4.97
C VAL A 39 -14.08 1.00 -4.99
N GLN A 40 -13.78 2.16 -5.57
CA GLN A 40 -14.76 3.23 -5.81
C GLN A 40 -15.83 2.84 -6.82
N HIS A 41 -15.44 2.18 -7.91
CA HIS A 41 -16.39 1.69 -8.90
C HIS A 41 -17.33 0.63 -8.29
N GLU A 42 -16.77 -0.33 -7.56
CA GLU A 42 -17.54 -1.33 -6.80
C GLU A 42 -18.49 -0.66 -5.80
N HIS A 43 -18.00 0.33 -5.05
CA HIS A 43 -18.83 1.09 -4.10
C HIS A 43 -20.03 1.75 -4.78
N GLN A 44 -19.82 2.35 -5.94
CA GLN A 44 -20.90 3.00 -6.70
C GLN A 44 -21.95 1.99 -7.16
N GLN A 45 -21.54 0.83 -7.68
CA GLN A 45 -22.47 -0.23 -8.10
C GLN A 45 -23.26 -0.78 -6.91
N LEU A 46 -22.58 -1.07 -5.80
CA LEU A 46 -23.20 -1.54 -4.56
C LEU A 46 -24.18 -0.52 -4.01
N LYS A 47 -23.82 0.77 -3.98
CA LYS A 47 -24.70 1.82 -3.48
C LYS A 47 -25.93 2.01 -4.37
N ALA A 48 -25.78 1.84 -5.68
CA ALA A 48 -26.89 1.89 -6.63
C ALA A 48 -27.77 0.63 -6.61
N GLY A 49 -27.32 -0.45 -5.97
CA GLY A 49 -27.97 -1.77 -6.05
C GLY A 49 -27.94 -2.36 -7.46
N ALA A 50 -27.02 -1.89 -8.31
CA ALA A 50 -26.91 -2.24 -9.73
C ALA A 50 -25.68 -3.13 -9.98
N VAL A 51 -25.40 -4.05 -9.05
CA VAL A 51 -24.33 -5.03 -9.22
C VAL A 51 -24.81 -6.07 -10.23
N GLU A 52 -24.35 -5.94 -11.46
CA GLU A 52 -24.66 -6.88 -12.54
C GLU A 52 -23.83 -8.16 -12.42
N ASP A 53 -22.52 -7.99 -12.14
CA ASP A 53 -21.58 -9.11 -12.00
C ASP A 53 -20.58 -8.85 -10.87
N LEU A 54 -20.86 -9.46 -9.71
CA LEU A 54 -19.98 -9.39 -8.55
C LEU A 54 -18.66 -10.13 -8.78
N SER A 55 -18.66 -11.19 -9.59
CA SER A 55 -17.46 -11.98 -9.87
C SER A 55 -16.46 -11.20 -10.71
N ALA A 56 -16.93 -10.50 -11.75
CA ALA A 56 -16.08 -9.63 -12.56
C ALA A 56 -15.45 -8.49 -11.74
N LEU A 57 -16.19 -7.91 -10.79
CA LEU A 57 -15.66 -6.90 -9.88
C LEU A 57 -14.55 -7.46 -8.98
N GLN A 58 -14.76 -8.66 -8.42
CA GLN A 58 -13.78 -9.34 -7.57
C GLN A 58 -12.53 -9.76 -8.34
N GLU A 59 -12.70 -10.30 -9.55
CA GLU A 59 -11.59 -10.70 -10.43
C GLU A 59 -10.73 -9.50 -10.85
N SER A 60 -11.36 -8.39 -11.26
CA SER A 60 -10.67 -7.17 -11.64
C SER A 60 -9.82 -6.62 -10.47
N ARG A 61 -10.38 -6.63 -9.26
CA ARG A 61 -9.66 -6.22 -8.05
C ARG A 61 -8.52 -7.19 -7.72
N GLN A 62 -8.77 -8.49 -7.77
CA GLN A 62 -7.78 -9.52 -7.47
C GLN A 62 -6.56 -9.42 -8.40
N ALA A 63 -6.76 -9.23 -9.70
CA ALA A 63 -5.68 -9.09 -10.68
C ALA A 63 -4.73 -7.92 -10.37
N VAL A 64 -5.23 -6.82 -9.81
CA VAL A 64 -4.40 -5.69 -9.40
C VAL A 64 -3.74 -5.94 -8.04
N LEU A 65 -4.45 -6.57 -7.10
CA LEU A 65 -3.90 -6.91 -5.78
C LEU A 65 -2.73 -7.88 -5.86
N GLU A 66 -2.71 -8.81 -6.82
CA GLU A 66 -1.59 -9.74 -7.03
C GLU A 66 -0.27 -9.05 -7.40
N ARG A 67 -0.34 -7.82 -7.92
CA ARG A 67 0.83 -7.00 -8.27
C ARG A 67 1.36 -6.17 -7.11
N LEU A 68 0.56 -5.99 -6.06
CA LEU A 68 0.90 -5.15 -4.91
C LEU A 68 2.09 -5.70 -4.09
N PRO A 69 2.21 -7.02 -3.80
CA PRO A 69 3.34 -7.56 -3.06
C PRO A 69 4.69 -7.26 -3.72
N LEU A 70 4.77 -7.43 -5.05
CA LEU A 70 6.00 -7.17 -5.80
C LEU A 70 6.42 -5.69 -5.72
N ALA A 71 5.48 -4.76 -5.86
CA ALA A 71 5.76 -3.34 -5.71
C ALA A 71 6.16 -2.97 -4.27
N GLN A 72 5.56 -3.63 -3.27
CA GLN A 72 5.91 -3.43 -1.87
C GLN A 72 7.32 -3.95 -1.56
N GLU A 73 7.68 -5.13 -2.07
CA GLU A 73 9.03 -5.70 -1.93
C GLU A 73 10.09 -4.79 -2.57
N ALA A 74 9.80 -4.25 -3.76
CA ALA A 74 10.69 -3.30 -4.43
C ALA A 74 10.94 -2.04 -3.58
N VAL A 75 9.90 -1.45 -2.99
CA VAL A 75 10.05 -0.30 -2.07
C VAL A 75 10.84 -0.71 -0.81
N LEU A 76 10.58 -1.90 -0.25
CA LEU A 76 11.25 -2.38 0.96
C LEU A 76 12.73 -2.65 0.75
N ALA A 77 13.16 -3.03 -0.45
CA ALA A 77 14.57 -3.24 -0.79
C ALA A 77 15.42 -1.98 -0.55
N HIS A 78 14.83 -0.79 -0.68
CA HIS A 78 15.50 0.50 -0.46
C HIS A 78 15.30 1.06 0.96
N LYS A 79 14.60 0.33 1.85
CA LYS A 79 14.29 0.79 3.22
C LYS A 79 15.55 1.10 4.01
N GLU A 80 16.55 0.22 3.96
CA GLU A 80 17.79 0.39 4.73
C GLU A 80 18.56 1.65 4.31
N GLU A 81 18.57 1.95 3.02
CA GLU A 81 19.28 3.12 2.50
C GLU A 81 18.57 4.41 2.88
N TRP A 82 17.24 4.43 2.80
CA TRP A 82 16.43 5.54 3.29
C TRP A 82 16.60 5.76 4.81
N THR A 83 16.66 4.68 5.60
CA THR A 83 16.79 4.79 7.07
C THR A 83 18.18 5.23 7.52
N ARG A 84 19.23 4.94 6.74
CA ARG A 84 20.61 5.44 6.99
C ARG A 84 20.74 6.95 6.83
N LEU A 85 19.90 7.58 6.00
CA LEU A 85 19.93 9.03 5.82
C LEU A 85 19.55 9.78 7.11
N THR A 86 20.27 10.86 7.38
CA THR A 86 19.93 11.80 8.45
C THR A 86 18.67 12.60 8.12
N SER A 87 18.05 13.19 9.16
CA SER A 87 16.89 14.08 9.00
C SER A 87 17.16 15.27 8.07
N ALA A 88 18.39 15.78 8.04
CA ALA A 88 18.77 16.88 7.16
C ALA A 88 18.85 16.45 5.69
N GLU A 89 19.32 15.23 5.42
CA GLU A 89 19.40 14.67 4.07
C GLU A 89 18.04 14.26 3.52
N ARG A 90 17.13 13.75 4.37
CA ARG A 90 15.75 13.47 3.97
C ARG A 90 14.97 14.76 3.66
N LYS A 91 15.23 15.84 4.40
CA LYS A 91 14.61 17.17 4.13
C LYS A 91 14.98 17.74 2.76
N LYS A 92 16.13 17.36 2.20
CA LYS A 92 16.52 17.72 0.82
C LYS A 92 15.73 16.96 -0.25
N ARG A 93 14.94 15.96 0.15
CA ARG A 93 14.18 15.06 -0.73
C ARG A 93 12.70 15.00 -0.31
N PRO A 94 11.99 16.13 -0.35
CA PRO A 94 10.57 16.19 0.03
C PRO A 94 9.68 15.29 -0.85
N GLU A 95 10.09 15.00 -2.08
CA GLU A 95 9.37 14.13 -3.02
C GLU A 95 9.16 12.72 -2.47
N ILE A 96 10.19 12.08 -1.92
CA ILE A 96 10.09 10.73 -1.34
C ILE A 96 9.15 10.74 -0.13
N ALA A 97 9.28 11.74 0.75
CA ALA A 97 8.40 11.89 1.91
C ALA A 97 6.93 12.11 1.51
N ASN A 98 6.69 12.91 0.46
CA ASN A 98 5.37 13.14 -0.09
C ASN A 98 4.78 11.88 -0.74
N LEU A 99 5.58 11.09 -1.46
CA LEU A 99 5.13 9.83 -2.07
C LEU A 99 4.75 8.78 -1.01
N LEU A 100 5.53 8.67 0.06
CA LEU A 100 5.22 7.81 1.20
C LEU A 100 3.90 8.22 1.86
N LYS A 101 3.75 9.51 2.17
CA LYS A 101 2.51 10.04 2.77
C LYS A 101 1.29 9.77 1.87
N GLN A 102 1.39 10.10 0.58
CA GLN A 102 0.29 9.86 -0.37
C GLN A 102 -0.07 8.38 -0.48
N SER A 103 0.93 7.49 -0.50
CA SER A 103 0.69 6.04 -0.52
C SER A 103 -0.05 5.59 0.73
N THR A 104 0.36 6.05 1.91
CA THR A 104 -0.33 5.74 3.18
C THR A 104 -1.77 6.28 3.19
N ASP A 105 -1.98 7.52 2.77
CA ASP A 105 -3.31 8.15 2.73
C ASP A 105 -4.24 7.37 1.78
N LEU A 106 -3.75 6.92 0.61
CA LEU A 106 -4.51 6.09 -0.31
C LEU A 106 -4.84 4.72 0.28
N ILE A 107 -3.87 4.04 0.92
CA ILE A 107 -4.12 2.74 1.58
C ILE A 107 -5.23 2.87 2.63
N LEU A 108 -5.16 3.90 3.48
CA LEU A 108 -6.18 4.15 4.49
C LEU A 108 -7.56 4.39 3.86
N LYS A 109 -7.61 5.15 2.76
CA LYS A 109 -8.85 5.41 2.02
C LYS A 109 -9.42 4.14 1.38
N ILE A 110 -8.58 3.28 0.81
CA ILE A 110 -8.98 1.98 0.25
C ILE A 110 -9.58 1.11 1.35
N VAL A 111 -8.91 0.96 2.50
CA VAL A 111 -9.39 0.14 3.62
C VAL A 111 -10.71 0.67 4.18
N ALA A 112 -10.88 1.99 4.28
CA ALA A 112 -12.14 2.57 4.73
C ALA A 112 -13.28 2.24 3.76
N LEU A 113 -13.04 2.41 2.46
CA LEU A 113 -14.03 2.17 1.43
C LEU A 113 -14.38 0.68 1.27
N ASP A 114 -13.40 -0.21 1.43
CA ASP A 114 -13.62 -1.65 1.45
C ASP A 114 -14.58 -2.08 2.56
N ARG A 115 -14.42 -1.50 3.76
CA ARG A 115 -15.36 -1.76 4.88
C ARG A 115 -16.77 -1.28 4.56
N GLU A 116 -16.91 -0.15 3.87
CA GLU A 116 -18.21 0.33 3.41
C GLU A 116 -18.81 -0.61 2.36
N ASN A 117 -18.01 -1.10 1.41
CA ASN A 117 -18.43 -2.06 0.40
C ASN A 117 -18.89 -3.37 1.04
N GLU A 118 -18.16 -3.90 2.01
CA GLU A 118 -18.56 -5.08 2.80
C GLU A 118 -19.92 -4.86 3.48
N GLN A 119 -20.15 -3.70 4.09
CA GLN A 119 -21.44 -3.38 4.70
C GLN A 119 -22.58 -3.30 3.68
N LEU A 120 -22.33 -2.74 2.49
CA LEU A 120 -23.31 -2.69 1.41
C LEU A 120 -23.62 -4.08 0.87
N MET A 121 -22.61 -4.91 0.64
CA MET A 121 -22.78 -6.31 0.24
C MET A 121 -23.64 -7.08 1.26
N LEU A 122 -23.41 -6.89 2.56
CA LEU A 122 -24.22 -7.51 3.62
C LEU A 122 -25.68 -7.06 3.54
N ARG A 123 -25.93 -5.76 3.37
CA ARG A 123 -27.28 -5.19 3.26
C ARG A 123 -28.02 -5.69 2.02
N LEU A 124 -27.31 -5.86 0.91
CA LEU A 124 -27.84 -6.39 -0.35
C LEU A 124 -27.93 -7.92 -0.36
N LYS A 125 -27.49 -8.61 0.70
CA LYS A 125 -27.42 -10.07 0.79
C LYS A 125 -26.56 -10.70 -0.31
N LEU A 126 -25.54 -9.96 -0.76
CA LEU A 126 -24.58 -10.38 -1.78
C LEU A 126 -23.32 -11.02 -1.18
N VAL A 127 -23.29 -11.28 0.13
CA VAL A 127 -22.13 -11.89 0.80
C VAL A 127 -22.15 -13.41 0.64
N PRO A 128 -21.13 -14.02 0.02
CA PRO A 128 -20.96 -15.46 0.06
C PRO A 128 -20.77 -15.95 1.51
N PRO A 129 -21.33 -17.10 1.90
CA PRO A 129 -21.23 -17.62 3.28
C PRO A 129 -19.78 -17.81 3.75
N SER A 130 -18.83 -18.04 2.85
CA SER A 130 -17.39 -18.15 3.13
C SER A 130 -16.70 -16.81 3.43
N HIS A 131 -17.36 -15.68 3.16
CA HIS A 131 -16.82 -14.32 3.26
C HIS A 131 -17.50 -13.47 4.34
N MET A 132 -18.29 -14.08 5.23
CA MET A 132 -18.77 -13.37 6.42
C MET A 132 -17.55 -12.93 7.26
N PRO A 133 -17.38 -11.61 7.50
CA PRO A 133 -16.23 -11.14 8.26
C PRO A 133 -16.32 -11.67 9.69
N PRO A 134 -15.23 -12.23 10.25
CA PRO A 134 -15.18 -12.48 11.68
C PRO A 134 -15.32 -11.15 12.42
N ALA A 135 -16.08 -11.15 13.52
CA ALA A 135 -16.49 -9.94 14.26
C ALA A 135 -15.32 -9.02 14.66
N GLU A 136 -14.10 -9.56 14.77
CA GLU A 136 -12.87 -8.82 15.11
C GLU A 136 -12.43 -7.80 14.04
N ARG A 137 -12.76 -7.99 12.75
CA ARG A 137 -12.39 -7.05 11.67
C ARG A 137 -13.19 -5.74 11.66
N GLN A 138 -14.29 -5.68 12.40
CA GLN A 138 -15.14 -4.48 12.49
C GLN A 138 -14.55 -3.38 13.40
N ASN A 139 -13.45 -3.67 14.13
CA ASN A 139 -12.85 -2.72 15.06
C ASN A 139 -11.65 -1.98 14.43
N PRO A 140 -11.78 -0.67 14.11
CA PRO A 140 -10.67 0.13 13.55
C PRO A 140 -9.46 0.22 14.50
N SER A 141 -9.68 0.10 15.81
CA SER A 141 -8.64 0.11 16.85
C SER A 141 -7.76 -1.14 16.87
N LEU A 142 -8.19 -2.25 16.27
CA LEU A 142 -7.43 -3.51 16.21
C LEU A 142 -6.36 -3.48 15.11
N VAL A 143 -6.65 -2.87 13.95
CA VAL A 143 -5.66 -2.72 12.86
C VAL A 143 -4.51 -1.78 13.28
N ALA A 144 -4.83 -0.68 13.96
CA ALA A 144 -3.80 0.23 14.49
C ALA A 144 -2.89 -0.44 15.54
N LYS A 145 -3.38 -1.45 16.26
CA LYS A 145 -2.57 -2.26 17.19
C LYS A 145 -1.70 -3.27 16.45
N LEU A 146 -2.21 -3.93 15.41
CA LEU A 146 -1.44 -4.88 14.61
C LEU A 146 -0.22 -4.25 13.92
N TYR A 147 -0.33 -3.00 13.45
CA TYR A 147 0.84 -2.25 12.93
C TYR A 147 1.81 -1.78 14.00
N LYS A 148 1.38 -1.75 15.27
CA LYS A 148 2.20 -1.35 16.41
C LYS A 148 2.97 -2.53 17.02
N ASP A 149 2.52 -3.75 16.75
CA ASP A 149 3.09 -5.00 17.25
C ASP A 149 3.92 -5.78 16.20
N GLN A 150 4.17 -5.22 15.01
CA GLN A 150 5.16 -5.79 14.09
C GLN A 150 6.58 -5.41 14.54
N PRO A 151 7.48 -6.39 14.78
CA PRO A 151 8.84 -6.16 15.29
C PRO A 151 9.76 -5.43 14.30
#